data_AF-A0A553RE21-F1
#
_entry.id   AF-A0A553RE21-F1
#
_cell.length_a   1.000
_cell.length_b   1.000
_cell.length_c   1.000
_cell.angle_alpha   90.00
_cell.angle_beta   90.00
_cell.angle_gamma   90.00
#
_symmetry.space_group_name_H-M   'P 1'
#
loop_
_entity.id
_entity.type
_entity.pdbx_description
1 polymer ?
#
loop_
_entity_poly.entity_id
_entity_poly.type
_entity_poly.pdbx_seq_one_letter_code
_entity_poly.pdbx_strand_id
1 'polypeptide(L)'
;MAAMIPPVKLKWLEHLNSSWITEDSESIATREGVSLLYGKLLANKEVVLLPQQVLCLKGPQLPDFERECLSCDEQEHYLDALLASQLALAKTVCSDSPFATALRKRLLVLQRVFYALSNKYHDKGKVKQQQHSTENTLGSADLQAVSERPRSSTDALIEMGVRTGLSLLFALLRQSWMLPPAGPGINLCNDVITTAIEVVGSLPPLSLANESKIPSMGLDCLAQVTTFLKGVSMRNSGADVVGRRLACELLLGLAAQRGSLRYLLEWVEMALAASASVSSQEETQEGLMGYDCFMNILMQMRRSLGSSADRSQWREPTRTPDGLCSLYEAALCLFEEVTL
;
A
#
# COMPACT_ATOMS: atom_id res chain seq x y z
N MET A 1 -8.21 -8.24 -31.87
CA MET A 1 -7.71 -9.12 -30.78
C MET A 1 -8.89 -9.59 -29.95
N ALA A 2 -9.51 -10.71 -30.34
CA ALA A 2 -10.70 -11.23 -29.67
C ALA A 2 -10.33 -11.97 -28.38
N ALA A 3 -10.91 -11.52 -27.27
CA ALA A 3 -10.83 -12.15 -25.96
C ALA A 3 -11.47 -13.55 -26.02
N MET A 4 -10.66 -14.60 -26.16
CA MET A 4 -11.09 -15.98 -25.90
C MET A 4 -10.81 -16.34 -24.44
N ILE A 5 -11.50 -15.65 -23.54
CA ILE A 5 -11.76 -16.15 -22.19
C ILE A 5 -13.16 -16.75 -22.29
N PRO A 6 -13.39 -18.03 -21.93
CA PRO A 6 -14.77 -18.53 -21.83
C PRO A 6 -15.53 -17.58 -20.90
N PRO A 7 -16.75 -17.13 -21.25
CA PRO A 7 -17.35 -16.01 -20.56
C PRO A 7 -17.79 -16.53 -19.19
N VAL A 8 -17.01 -16.24 -18.16
CA VAL A 8 -17.43 -16.46 -16.79
C VAL A 8 -18.04 -15.15 -16.34
N LYS A 9 -19.31 -15.18 -15.95
CA LYS A 9 -19.92 -14.00 -15.33
C LYS A 9 -19.50 -13.97 -13.86
N LEU A 10 -18.76 -12.94 -13.49
CA LEU A 10 -18.31 -12.70 -12.12
C LEU A 10 -19.32 -11.84 -11.39
N LYS A 11 -19.71 -12.27 -10.19
CA LYS A 11 -20.55 -11.49 -9.28
C LYS A 11 -20.08 -11.72 -7.85
N TRP A 12 -19.15 -10.89 -7.40
CA TRP A 12 -18.62 -10.96 -6.03
C TRP A 12 -19.68 -10.58 -5.01
N LEU A 13 -19.85 -11.43 -4.00
CA LEU A 13 -20.79 -11.21 -2.91
C LEU A 13 -20.04 -10.57 -1.75
N GLU A 14 -20.37 -9.31 -1.43
CA GLU A 14 -19.64 -8.54 -0.42
C GLU A 14 -19.68 -9.19 0.98
N HIS A 15 -20.80 -9.84 1.34
CA HIS A 15 -20.95 -10.52 2.64
C HIS A 15 -20.00 -11.73 2.82
N LEU A 16 -19.40 -12.24 1.74
CA LEU A 16 -18.41 -13.33 1.81
C LEU A 16 -16.97 -12.82 1.97
N ASN A 17 -16.73 -11.51 1.93
CA ASN A 17 -15.38 -10.95 1.98
C ASN A 17 -14.61 -11.38 3.24
N SER A 18 -15.25 -11.41 4.41
CA SER A 18 -14.62 -11.88 5.65
C SER A 18 -14.11 -13.32 5.52
N SER A 19 -14.91 -14.21 4.91
CA SER A 19 -14.54 -15.61 4.69
C SER A 19 -13.37 -15.76 3.72
N TRP A 20 -13.29 -14.92 2.68
CA TRP A 20 -12.20 -14.96 1.70
C TRP A 20 -10.89 -14.36 2.21
N ILE A 21 -10.93 -13.50 3.22
CA ILE A 21 -9.74 -12.88 3.84
C ILE A 21 -9.05 -13.84 4.80
N THR A 22 -9.80 -14.77 5.40
CA THR A 22 -9.27 -15.80 6.30
C THR A 22 -8.74 -17.04 5.56
N GLU A 23 -8.84 -17.08 4.22
CA GLU A 23 -8.33 -18.21 3.44
C GLU A 23 -6.80 -18.24 3.46
N ASP A 24 -6.26 -19.45 3.62
CA ASP A 24 -4.83 -19.67 3.71
C ASP A 24 -4.15 -19.53 2.33
N SER A 25 -3.01 -18.84 2.30
CA SER A 25 -2.25 -18.59 1.08
C SER A 25 -1.65 -19.89 0.51
N GLU A 26 -1.36 -20.89 1.37
CA GLU A 26 -0.88 -22.20 0.94
C GLU A 26 -1.91 -22.97 0.11
N SER A 27 -3.21 -22.77 0.38
CA SER A 27 -4.29 -23.41 -0.39
C SER A 27 -4.35 -22.90 -1.83
N ILE A 28 -3.88 -21.68 -2.09
CA ILE A 28 -3.76 -21.12 -3.44
C ILE A 28 -2.49 -21.65 -4.14
N ALA A 29 -1.50 -22.12 -3.37
CA ALA A 29 -0.25 -22.66 -3.87
C ALA A 29 -0.42 -24.04 -4.55
N THR A 30 -1.38 -24.83 -4.10
CA THR A 30 -1.60 -26.24 -4.52
C THR A 30 -2.73 -26.39 -5.54
N ARG A 31 -2.68 -27.47 -6.34
CA ARG A 31 -3.71 -27.75 -7.36
C ARG A 31 -5.04 -28.17 -6.72
N GLU A 32 -4.95 -28.95 -5.65
CA GLU A 32 -6.05 -29.48 -4.88
C GLU A 32 -6.77 -28.36 -4.13
N GLY A 33 -6.01 -27.48 -3.45
CA GLY A 33 -6.57 -26.31 -2.75
C GLY A 33 -7.28 -25.34 -3.69
N VAL A 34 -6.68 -25.01 -4.85
CA VAL A 34 -7.33 -24.17 -5.87
C VAL A 34 -8.62 -24.81 -6.38
N SER A 35 -8.67 -26.14 -6.51
CA SER A 35 -9.89 -26.83 -6.97
C SER A 35 -11.03 -26.72 -5.96
N LEU A 36 -10.72 -26.82 -4.66
CA LEU A 36 -11.69 -26.62 -3.58
C LEU A 36 -12.20 -25.18 -3.52
N LEU A 37 -11.29 -24.21 -3.57
CA LEU A 37 -11.63 -22.78 -3.55
C LEU A 37 -12.44 -22.38 -4.80
N TYR A 38 -12.11 -22.94 -5.96
CA TYR A 38 -12.91 -22.75 -7.17
C TYR A 38 -14.30 -23.40 -7.04
N GLY A 39 -14.40 -24.57 -6.41
CA GLY A 39 -15.68 -25.19 -6.05
C GLY A 39 -16.53 -24.30 -5.14
N LYS A 40 -15.90 -23.64 -4.15
CA LYS A 40 -16.55 -22.65 -3.29
C LYS A 40 -17.09 -21.45 -4.08
N LEU A 41 -16.35 -20.94 -5.07
CA LEU A 41 -16.83 -19.87 -5.96
C LEU A 41 -18.08 -20.26 -6.75
N LEU A 42 -18.11 -21.49 -7.26
CA LEU A 42 -19.27 -22.03 -7.99
C LEU A 42 -20.47 -22.24 -7.06
N ALA A 43 -20.25 -22.82 -5.88
CA ALA A 43 -21.30 -23.05 -4.88
C ALA A 43 -21.96 -21.74 -4.43
N ASN A 44 -21.15 -20.69 -4.26
CA ASN A 44 -21.62 -19.36 -3.87
C ASN A 44 -22.21 -18.56 -5.05
N LYS A 45 -22.24 -19.12 -6.26
CA LYS A 45 -22.68 -18.44 -7.50
C LYS A 45 -21.93 -17.13 -7.78
N GLU A 46 -20.70 -17.02 -7.27
CA GLU A 46 -19.81 -15.89 -7.56
C GLU A 46 -19.20 -16.00 -8.96
N VAL A 47 -19.10 -17.24 -9.45
CA VAL A 47 -18.65 -17.63 -10.79
C VAL A 47 -19.81 -18.39 -11.46
N VAL A 48 -20.32 -17.86 -12.57
CA VAL A 48 -21.31 -18.57 -13.40
C VAL A 48 -20.67 -18.92 -14.73
N LEU A 49 -20.61 -20.22 -15.02
CA LEU A 49 -20.16 -20.75 -16.30
C LEU A 49 -21.21 -20.44 -17.37
N LEU A 50 -20.84 -19.72 -18.44
CA LEU A 50 -21.70 -19.62 -19.62
C LEU A 50 -21.53 -20.85 -20.51
N PRO A 51 -22.54 -21.16 -21.35
CA PRO A 51 -22.49 -22.29 -22.27
C PRO A 51 -21.27 -22.19 -23.19
N GLN A 52 -20.49 -23.25 -23.26
CA GLN A 52 -19.36 -23.35 -24.17
C GLN A 52 -19.93 -23.48 -25.60
N GLN A 53 -19.49 -22.61 -26.51
CA GLN A 53 -19.86 -22.76 -27.92
C GLN A 53 -19.29 -24.08 -28.43
N VAL A 54 -20.14 -24.91 -29.03
CA VAL A 54 -19.71 -26.15 -29.68
C VAL A 54 -18.69 -25.77 -30.76
N LEU A 55 -17.51 -26.37 -30.70
CA LEU A 55 -16.49 -26.28 -31.74
C LEU A 55 -17.07 -26.82 -33.06
N CYS A 56 -17.58 -25.94 -33.91
CA CYS A 56 -17.96 -26.27 -35.26
C CYS A 56 -16.68 -26.31 -36.10
N LEU A 57 -16.10 -27.51 -36.26
CA LEU A 57 -14.91 -27.76 -37.08
C LEU A 57 -15.22 -27.70 -38.58
N LYS A 58 -16.03 -26.75 -39.02
CA LYS A 58 -16.34 -26.58 -40.44
C LYS A 58 -15.25 -25.66 -41.03
N GLY A 59 -14.32 -26.27 -41.77
CA GLY A 59 -13.32 -25.53 -42.53
C GLY A 59 -13.96 -24.64 -43.60
N PRO A 60 -13.17 -23.77 -44.26
CA PRO A 60 -13.66 -23.06 -45.44
C PRO A 60 -14.23 -24.05 -46.45
N GLN A 61 -15.38 -23.73 -47.04
CA GLN A 61 -15.96 -24.51 -48.12
C GLN A 61 -14.99 -24.39 -49.31
N LEU A 62 -14.28 -25.47 -49.62
CA LEU A 62 -13.45 -25.51 -50.82
C LEU A 62 -14.37 -25.58 -52.04
N PRO A 63 -14.01 -24.88 -53.14
CA PRO A 63 -14.77 -24.98 -54.38
C PRO A 63 -14.79 -26.43 -54.87
N ASP A 64 -15.91 -26.81 -55.52
CA ASP A 64 -16.00 -28.08 -56.21
C ASP A 64 -14.94 -28.15 -57.32
N PHE A 65 -14.63 -29.36 -57.81
CA PHE A 65 -13.62 -29.51 -58.87
C PHE A 65 -14.03 -28.75 -60.13
N GLU A 66 -13.35 -27.64 -60.40
CA GLU A 66 -13.47 -26.86 -61.63
C GLU A 66 -12.24 -27.10 -62.51
N ARG A 67 -12.44 -27.12 -63.84
CA ARG A 67 -11.39 -27.41 -64.82
C ARG A 67 -10.46 -26.20 -65.06
N GLU A 68 -10.85 -25.02 -64.59
CA GLU A 68 -10.13 -23.76 -64.75
C GLU A 68 -9.18 -23.52 -63.57
N CYS A 69 -7.99 -22.97 -63.84
CA CYS A 69 -7.03 -22.65 -62.79
C CYS A 69 -7.46 -21.41 -62.01
N LEU A 70 -7.46 -21.50 -60.67
CA LEU A 70 -7.73 -20.38 -59.77
C LEU A 70 -6.77 -19.21 -60.01
N SER A 71 -7.30 -17.98 -59.92
CA SER A 71 -6.49 -16.76 -59.96
C SER A 71 -5.57 -16.64 -58.73
N CYS A 72 -4.52 -15.82 -58.83
CA CYS A 72 -3.59 -15.59 -57.72
C CYS A 72 -4.33 -15.03 -56.48
N ASP A 73 -5.26 -14.10 -56.69
CA ASP A 73 -6.04 -13.46 -55.62
C ASP A 73 -6.96 -14.45 -54.89
N GLU A 74 -7.58 -15.39 -55.61
CA GLU A 74 -8.41 -16.45 -55.02
C GLU A 74 -7.56 -17.44 -54.20
N GLN A 75 -6.37 -17.79 -54.70
CA GLN A 75 -5.43 -18.65 -53.97
C GLN A 75 -4.99 -18.01 -52.65
N GLU A 76 -4.65 -16.72 -52.66
CA GLU A 76 -4.33 -15.97 -51.44
C GLU A 76 -5.52 -15.93 -50.46
N HIS A 77 -6.74 -15.69 -50.95
CA HIS A 77 -7.94 -15.67 -50.12
C HIS A 77 -8.19 -17.01 -49.42
N TYR A 78 -8.07 -18.13 -50.14
CA TYR A 78 -8.23 -19.47 -49.55
C TYR A 78 -7.11 -19.79 -48.56
N LEU A 79 -5.87 -19.37 -48.84
CA LEU A 79 -4.75 -19.54 -47.93
C LEU A 79 -4.98 -18.78 -46.62
N ASP A 80 -5.41 -17.52 -46.70
CA ASP A 80 -5.73 -16.71 -45.53
C ASP A 80 -6.89 -17.30 -44.72
N ALA A 81 -7.95 -17.75 -45.39
CA ALA A 81 -9.08 -18.42 -44.73
C ALA A 81 -8.64 -19.71 -44.01
N LEU A 82 -7.76 -20.50 -44.63
CA LEU A 82 -7.20 -21.70 -44.03
C LEU A 82 -6.32 -21.38 -42.82
N LEU A 83 -5.41 -20.40 -42.93
CA LEU A 83 -4.55 -19.97 -41.83
C LEU A 83 -5.36 -19.40 -40.66
N ALA A 84 -6.37 -18.59 -40.93
CA ALA A 84 -7.28 -18.06 -39.92
C ALA A 84 -8.03 -19.18 -39.19
N SER A 85 -8.51 -20.18 -39.93
CA SER A 85 -9.17 -21.36 -39.36
C SER A 85 -8.22 -22.19 -38.49
N GLN A 86 -7.00 -22.47 -38.96
CA GLN A 86 -5.98 -23.18 -38.19
C GLN A 86 -5.61 -22.44 -36.90
N LEU A 87 -5.44 -21.11 -36.98
CA LEU A 87 -5.13 -20.28 -35.84
C LEU A 87 -6.28 -20.22 -34.82
N ALA A 88 -7.53 -20.14 -35.28
CA ALA A 88 -8.70 -20.19 -34.42
C ALA A 88 -8.82 -21.56 -33.72
N LEU A 89 -8.57 -22.65 -34.44
CA LEU A 89 -8.54 -24.00 -33.89
C LEU A 89 -7.43 -24.13 -32.84
N ALA A 90 -6.20 -23.72 -33.17
CA ALA A 90 -5.07 -23.78 -32.26
C ALA A 90 -5.34 -23.02 -30.95
N LYS A 91 -5.93 -21.81 -31.04
CA LYS A 91 -6.35 -21.04 -29.86
C LYS A 91 -7.36 -21.79 -29.02
N THR A 92 -8.36 -22.40 -29.65
CA THR A 92 -9.42 -23.09 -28.92
C THR A 92 -8.88 -24.35 -28.22
N VAL A 93 -8.08 -25.16 -28.92
CA VAL A 93 -7.42 -26.34 -28.35
C VAL A 93 -6.49 -25.98 -27.19
N CYS A 94 -5.65 -24.95 -27.35
CA CYS A 94 -4.81 -24.45 -26.28
C CYS A 94 -5.64 -23.97 -25.08
N SER A 95 -6.77 -23.31 -25.35
CA SER A 95 -7.67 -22.83 -24.32
C SER A 95 -8.38 -23.96 -23.58
N ASP A 96 -8.67 -25.08 -24.24
CA ASP A 96 -9.31 -26.25 -23.62
C ASP A 96 -8.31 -27.21 -22.94
N SER A 97 -7.01 -26.88 -22.97
CA SER A 97 -5.99 -27.68 -22.29
C SER A 97 -6.23 -27.76 -20.77
N PRO A 98 -5.86 -28.87 -20.11
CA PRO A 98 -5.99 -29.02 -18.66
C PRO A 98 -5.16 -27.99 -17.90
N PHE A 99 -4.00 -27.62 -18.45
CA PHE A 99 -3.15 -26.57 -17.89
C PHE A 99 -3.84 -25.20 -17.91
N ALA A 100 -4.37 -24.78 -19.06
CA ALA A 100 -5.09 -23.51 -19.17
C ALA A 100 -6.30 -23.47 -18.24
N THR A 101 -7.02 -24.59 -18.13
CA THR A 101 -8.16 -24.72 -17.20
C THR A 101 -7.73 -24.58 -15.73
N ALA A 102 -6.64 -25.24 -15.32
CA ALA A 102 -6.10 -25.13 -13.97
C ALA A 102 -5.63 -23.70 -13.65
N LEU A 103 -4.93 -23.06 -14.59
CA LEU A 103 -4.44 -21.69 -14.45
C LEU A 103 -5.58 -20.69 -14.30
N ARG A 104 -6.66 -20.84 -15.08
CA ARG A 104 -7.86 -19.98 -14.96
C ARG A 104 -8.52 -20.09 -13.59
N LYS A 105 -8.71 -21.31 -13.08
CA LYS A 105 -9.28 -21.51 -11.74
C LYS A 105 -8.46 -20.78 -10.69
N ARG A 106 -7.13 -20.88 -10.78
CA ARG A 106 -6.20 -20.19 -9.87
C ARG A 106 -6.30 -18.67 -9.96
N LEU A 107 -6.35 -18.14 -11.18
CA LEU A 107 -6.44 -16.69 -11.41
C LEU A 107 -7.76 -16.13 -10.86
N LEU A 108 -8.88 -16.84 -11.04
CA LEU A 108 -10.18 -16.44 -10.50
C LEU A 108 -10.21 -16.44 -8.96
N VAL A 109 -9.62 -17.45 -8.34
CA VAL A 109 -9.48 -17.52 -6.88
C VAL A 109 -8.62 -16.36 -6.37
N LEU A 110 -7.45 -16.11 -6.99
CA LEU A 110 -6.59 -14.98 -6.65
C LEU A 110 -7.31 -13.64 -6.80
N GLN A 111 -8.04 -13.45 -7.91
CA GLN A 111 -8.83 -12.25 -8.14
C GLN A 111 -9.88 -12.04 -7.05
N ARG A 112 -10.55 -13.11 -6.59
CA ARG A 112 -11.53 -13.04 -5.51
C ARG A 112 -10.92 -12.65 -4.17
N VAL A 113 -9.79 -13.27 -3.82
CA VAL A 113 -9.06 -13.00 -2.56
C VAL A 113 -8.54 -11.58 -2.56
N PHE A 114 -7.93 -11.14 -3.66
CA PHE A 114 -7.47 -9.77 -3.83
C PHE A 114 -8.63 -8.77 -3.68
N TYR A 115 -9.79 -9.04 -4.28
CA TYR A 115 -10.98 -8.20 -4.12
C TYR A 115 -11.41 -8.06 -2.65
N ALA A 116 -11.42 -9.17 -1.90
CA ALA A 116 -11.79 -9.15 -0.48
C ALA A 116 -10.79 -8.34 0.36
N LEU A 117 -9.49 -8.53 0.13
CA LEU A 117 -8.41 -7.79 0.81
C LEU A 117 -8.48 -6.30 0.47
N SER A 118 -8.65 -5.96 -0.80
CA SER A 118 -8.77 -4.58 -1.25
C SER A 118 -9.95 -3.87 -0.57
N ASN A 119 -11.11 -4.51 -0.50
CA ASN A 119 -12.27 -3.94 0.20
C ASN A 119 -12.03 -3.74 1.71
N LYS A 120 -11.27 -4.62 2.36
CA LYS A 120 -10.98 -4.48 3.80
C LYS A 120 -10.00 -3.35 4.11
N TYR A 121 -8.94 -3.21 3.29
CA TYR A 121 -7.82 -2.32 3.61
C TYR A 121 -7.82 -0.99 2.84
N HIS A 122 -8.46 -0.94 1.66
CA HIS A 122 -8.41 0.22 0.77
C HIS A 122 -9.78 0.91 0.57
N ASP A 123 -10.90 0.20 0.65
CA ASP A 123 -12.23 0.81 0.49
C ASP A 123 -12.77 1.38 1.82
N LYS A 124 -12.16 2.48 2.29
CA LYS A 124 -12.51 3.20 3.53
C LYS A 124 -13.95 3.76 3.53
N GLY A 125 -14.61 3.82 2.36
CA GLY A 125 -15.93 4.44 2.20
C GLY A 125 -17.11 3.53 2.58
N LYS A 126 -16.99 2.21 2.39
CA LYS A 126 -18.12 1.28 2.54
C LYS A 126 -18.16 0.51 3.86
N VAL A 127 -17.05 0.39 4.58
CA VAL A 127 -16.99 -0.31 5.88
C VAL A 127 -17.89 0.33 6.94
N LYS A 128 -18.23 1.63 6.81
CA LYS A 128 -19.21 2.30 7.69
C LYS A 128 -20.67 1.86 7.47
N GLN A 129 -21.01 1.24 6.34
CA GLN A 129 -22.40 0.92 6.01
C GLN A 129 -22.81 -0.51 6.39
N GLN A 130 -21.85 -1.44 6.52
CA GLN A 130 -22.15 -2.84 6.80
C GLN A 130 -22.28 -3.18 8.30
N GLN A 131 -21.94 -2.26 9.22
CA GLN A 131 -22.20 -2.43 10.65
C GLN A 131 -23.56 -1.84 11.11
N HIS A 132 -24.26 -1.10 10.25
CA HIS A 132 -25.61 -0.60 10.52
C HIS A 132 -26.58 -1.05 9.42
N SER A 133 -26.96 -2.31 9.43
CA SER A 133 -28.17 -2.76 8.74
C SER A 133 -28.77 -3.96 9.45
N THR A 134 -29.22 -3.72 10.69
CA THR A 134 -30.45 -4.31 11.19
C THR A 134 -31.40 -3.15 11.46
N GLU A 135 -32.62 -3.27 10.95
CA GLU A 135 -33.77 -2.36 11.12
C GLU A 135 -33.74 -1.02 10.35
N ASN A 136 -34.37 -0.98 9.17
CA ASN A 136 -35.72 -0.42 9.08
C ASN A 136 -36.25 -0.40 7.63
N THR A 137 -37.52 -0.77 7.54
CA THR A 137 -38.35 -0.87 6.35
C THR A 137 -39.03 0.48 6.07
N LEU A 138 -39.28 0.75 4.78
CA LEU A 138 -40.29 1.65 4.19
C LEU A 138 -39.95 3.15 4.06
N GLY A 139 -40.02 3.65 2.81
CA GLY A 139 -40.53 5.00 2.52
C GLY A 139 -39.76 5.86 1.52
N SER A 140 -40.20 5.81 0.25
CA SER A 140 -40.34 6.90 -0.73
C SER A 140 -39.17 7.83 -1.14
N ALA A 141 -39.11 8.06 -2.45
CA ALA A 141 -38.35 9.09 -3.17
C ALA A 141 -38.47 10.49 -2.55
N ASP A 142 -37.38 11.26 -2.48
CA ASP A 142 -36.93 12.18 -3.54
C ASP A 142 -35.61 12.89 -3.14
N LEU A 143 -34.86 13.29 -4.16
CA LEU A 143 -33.76 14.27 -4.22
C LEU A 143 -33.31 14.99 -2.92
N GLN A 144 -32.03 14.80 -2.52
CA GLN A 144 -31.21 15.79 -1.77
C GLN A 144 -29.74 15.32 -1.76
N ALA A 145 -28.82 16.09 -2.35
CA ALA A 145 -28.00 17.08 -1.65
C ALA A 145 -27.16 16.48 -0.51
N VAL A 146 -25.84 16.53 -0.69
CA VAL A 146 -24.75 16.44 0.31
C VAL A 146 -25.26 16.17 1.74
N SER A 147 -25.28 14.89 2.12
CA SER A 147 -25.51 14.48 3.50
C SER A 147 -24.19 14.57 4.27
N GLU A 148 -23.77 15.78 4.62
CA GLU A 148 -22.96 15.97 5.82
C GLU A 148 -23.91 15.84 7.02
N ARG A 149 -23.83 14.71 7.74
CA ARG A 149 -24.50 14.60 9.04
C ARG A 149 -23.99 15.71 9.95
N PRO A 150 -24.84 16.27 10.84
CA PRO A 150 -24.45 17.36 11.71
C PRO A 150 -23.36 16.86 12.66
N ARG A 151 -22.14 17.39 12.50
CA ARG A 151 -21.06 17.21 13.48
C ARG A 151 -21.56 17.78 14.81
N SER A 152 -21.39 17.02 15.90
CA SER A 152 -21.72 17.50 17.23
C SER A 152 -21.02 18.84 17.46
N SER A 153 -21.70 19.83 18.03
CA SER A 153 -21.12 21.16 18.30
C SER A 153 -19.84 21.07 19.16
N THR A 154 -19.74 20.04 19.98
CA THR A 154 -18.54 19.71 20.77
C THR A 154 -17.39 19.20 19.90
N ASP A 155 -17.65 18.34 18.91
CA ASP A 155 -16.64 17.87 17.96
C ASP A 155 -16.08 19.02 17.11
N ALA A 156 -16.94 19.96 16.71
CA ALA A 156 -16.51 21.16 15.98
C ALA A 156 -15.57 22.05 16.80
N LEU A 157 -15.83 22.20 18.12
CA LEU A 157 -14.96 22.94 19.02
C LEU A 157 -13.62 22.23 19.26
N ILE A 158 -13.64 20.90 19.43
CA ILE A 158 -12.41 20.10 19.56
C ILE A 158 -11.59 20.20 18.26
N GLU A 159 -12.23 20.05 17.10
CA GLU A 159 -11.59 20.16 15.78
C GLU A 159 -10.96 21.55 15.61
N MET A 160 -11.69 22.62 15.93
CA MET A 160 -11.17 23.98 15.88
C MET A 160 -9.97 24.17 16.82
N GLY A 161 -10.08 23.72 18.08
CA GLY A 161 -9.02 23.87 19.08
C GLY A 161 -7.76 23.09 18.70
N VAL A 162 -7.90 21.87 18.20
CA VAL A 162 -6.78 21.03 17.78
C VAL A 162 -6.11 21.58 16.52
N ARG A 163 -6.87 21.98 15.49
CA ARG A 163 -6.32 22.54 14.25
C ARG A 163 -5.61 23.87 14.49
N THR A 164 -6.20 24.76 15.29
CA THR A 164 -5.59 26.04 15.64
C THR A 164 -4.38 25.85 16.55
N GLY A 165 -4.46 24.93 17.52
CA GLY A 165 -3.34 24.56 18.40
C GLY A 165 -2.14 24.00 17.65
N LEU A 166 -2.35 23.06 16.72
CA LEU A 166 -1.27 22.54 15.87
C LEU A 166 -0.68 23.61 14.96
N SER A 167 -1.51 24.45 14.36
CA SER A 167 -1.05 25.56 13.51
C SER A 167 -0.19 26.55 14.31
N LEU A 168 -0.60 26.88 15.53
CA LEU A 168 0.15 27.74 16.44
C LEU A 168 1.47 27.07 16.86
N LEU A 169 1.45 25.79 17.22
CA LEU A 169 2.65 25.02 17.57
C LEU A 169 3.67 25.04 16.44
N PHE A 170 3.25 24.76 15.21
CA PHE A 170 4.12 24.77 14.04
C PHE A 170 4.69 26.16 13.75
N ALA A 171 3.88 27.21 13.92
CA ALA A 171 4.34 28.59 13.77
C ALA A 171 5.39 28.96 14.82
N LEU A 172 5.16 28.60 16.09
CA LEU A 172 6.10 28.85 17.19
C LEU A 172 7.42 28.10 16.99
N LEU A 173 7.35 26.84 16.57
CA LEU A 173 8.56 26.06 16.28
C LEU A 173 9.39 26.72 15.16
N ARG A 174 8.73 27.07 14.05
CA ARG A 174 9.38 27.79 12.93
C ARG A 174 9.97 29.13 13.37
N GLN A 175 9.23 29.89 14.15
CA GLN A 175 9.67 31.19 14.65
C GLN A 175 10.89 31.07 15.56
N SER A 176 10.93 30.07 16.45
CA SER A 176 12.05 29.88 17.36
C SER A 176 13.33 29.38 16.68
N TRP A 177 13.27 28.81 15.47
CA TRP A 177 14.48 28.55 14.68
C TRP A 177 14.95 29.78 13.88
N MET A 178 14.03 30.69 13.53
CA MET A 178 14.37 31.93 12.82
C MET A 178 14.90 33.04 13.73
N LEU A 179 14.55 33.04 15.02
CA LEU A 179 15.02 34.03 15.98
C LEU A 179 16.36 33.61 16.57
N PRO A 180 17.35 34.52 16.73
CA PRO A 180 18.57 34.20 17.44
C PRO A 180 18.25 33.74 18.88
N PRO A 181 18.97 32.74 19.41
CA PRO A 181 18.67 32.13 20.69
C PRO A 181 18.71 33.19 21.82
N ALA A 182 17.73 33.14 22.73
CA ALA A 182 17.57 34.09 23.82
C ALA A 182 18.68 34.02 24.90
N GLY A 183 19.68 33.15 24.70
CA GLY A 183 20.84 32.94 25.54
C GLY A 183 21.62 31.70 25.08
N PRO A 184 22.85 31.48 25.58
CA PRO A 184 23.61 30.28 25.27
C PRO A 184 22.86 29.04 25.78
N GLY A 185 22.43 28.17 24.85
CA GLY A 185 21.91 26.83 25.16
C GLY A 185 20.40 26.67 25.33
N ILE A 186 19.57 27.69 25.07
CA ILE A 186 18.10 27.57 25.16
C ILE A 186 17.50 27.57 23.75
N ASN A 187 17.29 26.37 23.20
CA ASN A 187 16.56 26.16 21.94
C ASN A 187 15.26 25.39 22.23
N LEU A 188 14.21 26.12 22.63
CA LEU A 188 12.91 25.57 23.03
C LEU A 188 12.36 24.54 22.02
N CYS A 189 12.57 24.75 20.72
CA CYS A 189 12.17 23.79 19.69
C CYS A 189 12.82 22.42 19.85
N ASN A 190 14.13 22.41 20.06
CA ASN A 190 14.90 21.17 20.15
C ASN A 190 14.49 20.42 21.43
N ASP A 191 14.23 21.13 22.52
CA ASP A 191 13.72 20.55 23.77
C ASP A 191 12.33 19.92 23.58
N VAL A 192 11.42 20.60 22.87
CA VAL A 192 10.08 20.08 22.56
C VAL A 192 10.16 18.82 21.71
N ILE A 193 10.99 18.80 20.65
CA ILE A 193 11.13 17.61 19.80
C ILE A 193 11.82 16.48 20.58
N THR A 194 12.83 16.77 21.39
CA THR A 194 13.51 15.78 22.24
C THR A 194 12.51 15.12 23.20
N THR A 195 11.69 15.93 23.87
CA THR A 195 10.61 15.43 24.74
C THR A 195 9.64 14.55 23.96
N ALA A 196 9.27 14.93 22.73
CA ALA A 196 8.40 14.12 21.90
C ALA A 196 9.04 12.77 21.50
N ILE A 197 10.34 12.73 21.21
CA ILE A 197 11.09 11.50 20.94
C ILE A 197 11.07 10.59 22.17
N GLU A 198 11.33 11.12 23.36
CA GLU A 198 11.30 10.36 24.62
C GLU A 198 9.91 9.77 24.88
N VAL A 199 8.85 10.58 24.70
CA VAL A 199 7.47 10.11 24.85
C VAL A 199 7.18 8.98 23.86
N VAL A 200 7.50 9.16 22.58
CA VAL A 200 7.29 8.13 21.54
C VAL A 200 8.10 6.86 21.82
N GLY A 201 9.31 6.99 22.35
CA GLY A 201 10.17 5.87 22.76
C GLY A 201 9.66 5.13 24.01
N SER A 202 8.96 5.83 24.90
CA SER A 202 8.35 5.23 26.10
C SER A 202 7.08 4.41 25.83
N LEU A 203 6.46 4.61 24.66
CA LEU A 203 5.27 3.88 24.27
C LEU A 203 5.61 2.40 23.97
N PRO A 204 4.76 1.44 24.39
CA PRO A 204 4.89 0.06 23.95
C PRO A 204 5.03 -0.05 22.43
N PRO A 205 5.83 -0.98 21.89
CA PRO A 205 5.96 -1.16 20.45
C PRO A 205 4.61 -1.29 19.76
N LEU A 206 4.45 -0.65 18.59
CA LEU A 206 3.25 -0.71 17.76
C LEU A 206 2.00 -0.09 18.40
N SER A 207 2.18 0.80 19.39
CA SER A 207 1.04 1.45 20.09
C SER A 207 0.12 2.24 19.15
N LEU A 208 0.65 2.74 18.03
CA LEU A 208 -0.09 3.52 17.03
C LEU A 208 -0.45 2.70 15.78
N ALA A 209 -0.20 1.39 15.78
CA ALA A 209 -0.40 0.55 14.59
C ALA A 209 -1.87 0.27 14.28
N ASN A 210 -2.71 0.23 15.32
CA ASN A 210 -4.13 0.01 15.14
C ASN A 210 -4.88 1.34 14.92
N GLU A 211 -4.90 1.80 13.67
CA GLU A 211 -5.60 3.03 13.28
C GLU A 211 -7.09 3.05 13.67
N SER A 212 -7.75 1.88 13.80
CA SER A 212 -9.17 1.81 14.20
C SER A 212 -9.42 2.20 15.66
N LYS A 213 -8.40 2.15 16.51
CA LYS A 213 -8.47 2.59 17.92
C LYS A 213 -8.18 4.07 18.07
N ILE A 214 -7.66 4.73 17.03
CA ILE A 214 -7.31 6.15 17.05
C ILE A 214 -8.50 6.94 16.48
N PRO A 215 -9.01 7.96 17.20
CA PRO A 215 -10.03 8.84 16.66
C PRO A 215 -9.61 9.46 15.32
N SER A 216 -10.55 9.73 14.41
CA SER A 216 -10.23 10.31 13.10
C SER A 216 -9.41 11.61 13.20
N MET A 217 -9.75 12.46 14.18
CA MET A 217 -8.99 13.68 14.47
C MET A 217 -7.54 13.38 14.87
N GLY A 218 -7.28 12.31 15.62
CA GLY A 218 -5.93 11.89 15.99
C GLY A 218 -5.10 11.42 14.79
N LEU A 219 -5.74 10.74 13.83
CA LEU A 219 -5.09 10.36 12.57
C LEU A 219 -4.73 11.58 11.72
N ASP A 220 -5.62 12.57 11.66
CA ASP A 220 -5.37 13.84 10.96
C ASP A 220 -4.24 14.64 11.63
N CYS A 221 -4.18 14.64 12.97
CA CYS A 221 -3.08 15.24 13.72
C CYS A 221 -1.74 14.58 13.39
N LEU A 222 -1.68 13.24 13.44
CA LEU A 222 -0.47 12.49 13.11
C LEU A 222 -0.03 12.77 11.67
N ALA A 223 -0.96 12.88 10.72
CA ALA A 223 -0.65 13.23 9.34
C ALA A 223 -0.09 14.66 9.21
N GLN A 224 -0.68 15.64 9.90
CA GLN A 224 -0.17 17.02 9.90
C GLN A 224 1.22 17.13 10.54
N VAL A 225 1.43 16.47 11.68
CA VAL A 225 2.74 16.40 12.34
C VAL A 225 3.78 15.74 11.44
N THR A 226 3.42 14.64 10.78
CA THR A 226 4.33 13.96 9.83
C THR A 226 4.72 14.89 8.68
N THR A 227 3.75 15.58 8.06
CA THR A 227 4.01 16.53 6.97
C THR A 227 4.87 17.71 7.42
N PHE A 228 4.61 18.24 8.62
CA PHE A 228 5.41 19.31 9.19
C PHE A 228 6.86 18.87 9.41
N LEU A 229 7.08 17.74 10.07
CA LEU A 229 8.42 17.22 10.35
C LEU A 229 9.18 16.89 9.06
N LYS A 230 8.52 16.32 8.03
CA LYS A 230 9.16 16.10 6.71
C LYS A 230 9.65 17.41 6.11
N GLY A 231 8.86 18.48 6.25
CA GLY A 231 9.27 19.82 5.84
C GLY A 231 10.45 20.36 6.64
N VAL A 232 10.50 20.09 7.95
CA VAL A 232 11.61 20.50 8.84
C VAL A 232 12.91 19.78 8.48
N SER A 233 12.86 18.49 8.16
CA SER A 233 14.04 17.67 7.82
C SER A 233 14.79 18.13 6.56
N MET A 234 14.18 18.96 5.71
CA MET A 234 14.82 19.53 4.51
C MET A 234 15.72 20.72 4.85
N ARG A 235 16.75 21.00 4.04
CA ARG A 235 17.68 22.13 4.27
C ARG A 235 17.03 23.50 4.20
N ASN A 236 16.07 23.66 3.29
CA ASN A 236 15.37 24.93 3.05
C ASN A 236 14.28 25.23 4.09
N SER A 237 14.24 24.49 5.20
CA SER A 237 13.20 24.60 6.22
C SER A 237 13.37 25.76 7.19
N GLY A 238 14.58 26.33 7.28
CA GLY A 238 14.95 27.33 8.27
C GLY A 238 15.20 26.78 9.68
N ALA A 239 15.13 25.46 9.87
CA ALA A 239 15.52 24.81 11.13
C ALA A 239 17.04 24.69 11.25
N ASP A 240 17.57 24.64 12.47
CA ASP A 240 18.98 24.39 12.75
C ASP A 240 19.37 22.91 12.50
N VAL A 241 20.68 22.62 12.43
CA VAL A 241 21.19 21.25 12.16
C VAL A 241 20.63 20.23 13.16
N VAL A 242 20.57 20.61 14.44
CA VAL A 242 20.04 19.76 15.52
C VAL A 242 18.54 19.53 15.36
N GLY A 243 17.75 20.57 15.09
CA GLY A 243 16.31 20.46 14.84
C GLY A 243 15.99 19.58 13.64
N ARG A 244 16.75 19.68 12.54
CA ARG A 244 16.61 18.79 11.37
C ARG A 244 16.87 17.34 11.74
N ARG A 245 17.94 17.08 12.48
CA ARG A 245 18.29 15.73 12.98
C ARG A 245 17.17 15.15 13.87
N LEU A 246 16.74 15.90 14.88
CA LEU A 246 15.69 15.47 15.81
C LEU A 246 14.36 15.23 15.08
N ALA A 247 14.02 16.04 14.08
CA ALA A 247 12.83 15.82 13.25
C ALA A 247 12.90 14.46 12.50
N CYS A 248 14.06 14.10 11.95
CA CYS A 248 14.26 12.80 11.32
C CYS A 248 14.12 11.63 12.31
N GLU A 249 14.68 11.77 13.52
CA GLU A 249 14.60 10.77 14.60
C GLU A 249 13.15 10.55 15.06
N LEU A 250 12.43 11.65 15.30
CA LEU A 250 11.01 11.60 15.68
C LEU A 250 10.14 10.98 14.59
N LEU A 251 10.38 11.33 13.32
CA LEU A 251 9.66 10.71 12.20
C LEU A 251 9.89 9.21 12.12
N LEU A 252 11.12 8.73 12.34
CA LEU A 252 11.42 7.30 12.37
C LEU A 252 10.68 6.60 13.52
N GLY A 253 10.72 7.19 14.72
CA GLY A 253 10.01 6.68 15.90
C GLY A 253 8.50 6.58 15.67
N LEU A 254 7.90 7.61 15.07
CA LEU A 254 6.48 7.60 14.71
C LEU A 254 6.16 6.54 13.65
N ALA A 255 7.00 6.38 12.63
CA ALA A 255 6.83 5.35 11.61
C ALA A 255 6.88 3.93 12.21
N ALA A 256 7.83 3.67 13.10
CA ALA A 256 7.96 2.41 13.82
C ALA A 256 6.75 2.14 14.71
N GLN A 257 6.25 3.13 15.45
CA GLN A 257 5.06 2.98 16.31
C GLN A 257 3.77 2.75 15.53
N ARG A 258 3.67 3.25 14.29
CA ARG A 258 2.51 3.01 13.41
C ARG A 258 2.57 1.67 12.69
N GLY A 259 3.70 0.96 12.72
CA GLY A 259 3.76 -0.48 12.42
C GLY A 259 3.38 -0.90 11.00
N SER A 260 3.30 0.02 10.05
CA SER A 260 2.96 -0.27 8.65
C SER A 260 4.13 0.09 7.74
N LEU A 261 4.41 -0.81 6.80
CA LEU A 261 5.42 -0.66 5.76
C LEU A 261 5.41 0.71 5.09
N ARG A 262 4.21 1.25 4.82
CA ARG A 262 4.05 2.54 4.14
C ARG A 262 4.78 3.68 4.85
N TYR A 263 4.74 3.71 6.19
CA TYR A 263 5.35 4.80 6.96
C TYR A 263 6.87 4.70 7.00
N LEU A 264 7.38 3.47 7.04
CA LEU A 264 8.83 3.21 6.98
C LEU A 264 9.37 3.61 5.61
N LEU A 265 8.68 3.26 4.52
CA LEU A 265 9.06 3.68 3.17
C LEU A 265 8.96 5.19 2.98
N GLU A 266 7.92 5.83 3.52
CA GLU A 266 7.80 7.29 3.55
C GLU A 266 8.95 7.97 4.31
N TRP A 267 9.46 7.33 5.38
CA TRP A 267 10.64 7.81 6.09
C TRP A 267 11.92 7.60 5.27
N VAL A 268 12.09 6.44 4.62
CA VAL A 268 13.24 6.16 3.73
C VAL A 268 13.30 7.18 2.59
N GLU A 269 12.16 7.46 1.94
CA GLU A 269 12.07 8.47 0.88
C GLU A 269 12.52 9.86 1.40
N MET A 270 12.02 10.27 2.55
CA MET A 270 12.40 11.54 3.19
C MET A 270 13.90 11.57 3.52
N ALA A 271 14.43 10.51 4.13
CA ALA A 271 15.83 10.43 4.55
C ALA A 271 16.78 10.49 3.34
N LEU A 272 16.43 9.80 2.24
CA LEU A 272 17.18 9.88 0.98
C LEU A 272 17.12 11.29 0.39
N ALA A 273 15.94 11.93 0.33
CA ALA A 273 15.80 13.30 -0.19
C ALA A 273 16.59 14.31 0.66
N ALA A 274 16.55 14.18 1.99
CA ALA A 274 17.32 15.02 2.91
C ALA A 274 18.83 14.82 2.72
N SER A 275 19.29 13.57 2.55
CA SER A 275 20.71 13.26 2.31
C SER A 275 21.22 13.74 0.94
N ALA A 276 20.40 13.66 -0.11
CA ALA A 276 20.78 14.09 -1.47
C ALA A 276 20.96 15.60 -1.58
N SER A 277 20.35 16.37 -0.67
CA SER A 277 20.52 17.82 -0.63
C SER A 277 21.92 18.26 -0.17
N VAL A 278 22.75 17.32 0.36
CA VAL A 278 24.12 17.55 0.84
C VAL A 278 25.11 17.62 -0.32
N SER A 279 25.41 18.84 -0.78
CA SER A 279 26.51 19.10 -1.72
C SER A 279 27.87 19.11 -1.01
N SER A 280 28.88 18.53 -1.66
CA SER A 280 30.17 18.05 -1.16
C SER A 280 31.17 19.06 -0.57
N GLN A 281 30.75 20.20 -0.02
CA GLN A 281 31.68 21.16 0.56
C GLN A 281 31.10 21.85 1.81
N GLU A 282 31.75 21.57 2.94
CA GLU A 282 31.89 22.40 4.16
C GLU A 282 30.96 22.20 5.38
N GLU A 283 29.89 21.40 5.37
CA GLU A 283 29.11 21.15 6.59
C GLU A 283 29.07 19.66 7.00
N THR A 284 30.08 19.22 7.76
CA THR A 284 30.34 17.82 8.15
C THR A 284 29.23 17.15 8.97
N GLN A 285 28.28 17.93 9.52
CA GLN A 285 27.22 17.42 10.40
C GLN A 285 25.82 17.38 9.76
N GLU A 286 25.68 17.85 8.52
CA GLU A 286 24.40 17.83 7.82
C GLU A 286 24.07 16.45 7.25
N GLY A 287 22.81 16.05 7.34
CA GLY A 287 22.36 14.74 6.84
C GLY A 287 22.74 13.57 7.75
N LEU A 288 23.05 13.85 9.02
CA LEU A 288 23.32 12.86 10.04
C LEU A 288 22.12 12.65 10.99
N MET A 289 22.03 11.45 11.55
CA MET A 289 21.06 11.02 12.56
C MET A 289 21.80 10.42 13.76
N GLY A 290 21.20 10.45 14.95
CA GLY A 290 21.72 9.75 16.13
C GLY A 290 21.73 8.24 15.90
N TYR A 291 22.93 7.66 15.92
CA TYR A 291 23.13 6.24 15.66
C TYR A 291 22.41 5.37 16.71
N ASP A 292 22.50 5.73 17.99
CA ASP A 292 21.88 4.95 19.07
C ASP A 292 20.33 4.97 18.97
N CYS A 293 19.75 6.11 18.57
CA CYS A 293 18.31 6.22 18.32
C CYS A 293 17.86 5.29 17.19
N PHE A 294 18.54 5.35 16.04
CA PHE A 294 18.27 4.51 14.88
C PHE A 294 18.37 3.02 15.25
N MET A 295 19.46 2.62 15.89
CA MET A 295 19.72 1.23 16.25
C MET A 295 18.72 0.68 17.27
N ASN A 296 18.29 1.48 18.24
CA ASN A 296 17.28 1.07 19.21
C ASN A 296 15.95 0.76 18.52
N ILE A 297 15.51 1.62 17.60
CA ILE A 297 14.28 1.40 16.82
C ILE A 297 14.42 0.15 15.94
N LEU A 298 15.55 0.00 15.26
CA LEU A 298 15.80 -1.14 14.38
C LEU A 298 15.82 -2.47 15.14
N MET A 299 16.51 -2.51 16.29
CA MET A 299 16.52 -3.68 17.17
C MET A 299 15.13 -4.01 17.72
N GLN A 300 14.34 -3.00 18.07
CA GLN A 300 12.95 -3.18 18.51
C GLN A 300 12.09 -3.79 17.40
N MET A 301 12.25 -3.32 16.15
CA MET A 301 11.56 -3.90 14.99
C MET A 301 11.96 -5.37 14.78
N ARG A 302 13.26 -5.69 14.81
CA ARG A 302 13.75 -7.08 14.67
C ARG A 302 13.21 -8.02 15.74
N ARG A 303 13.17 -7.58 17.00
CA ARG A 303 12.59 -8.35 18.11
C ARG A 303 11.11 -8.66 17.86
N SER A 304 10.36 -7.71 17.32
CA SER A 304 8.94 -7.89 17.01
C SER A 304 8.67 -8.87 15.86
N LEU A 305 9.62 -9.01 14.93
CA LEU A 305 9.56 -9.93 13.79
C LEU A 305 9.95 -11.38 14.14
N GLY A 306 10.34 -11.66 15.39
CA GLY A 306 10.74 -13.00 15.83
C GLY A 306 12.03 -13.51 15.18
N SER A 307 12.81 -12.63 14.55
CA SER A 307 14.03 -13.01 13.84
C SER A 307 15.17 -13.22 14.84
N SER A 308 15.35 -14.47 15.26
CA SER A 308 16.53 -14.95 16.01
C SER A 308 17.68 -15.36 15.08
N ALA A 309 17.62 -15.00 13.79
CA ALA A 309 18.60 -15.45 12.82
C ALA A 309 19.85 -14.58 12.87
N ASP A 310 20.97 -15.25 13.11
CA ASP A 310 22.34 -14.80 12.96
C ASP A 310 22.57 -14.33 11.51
N ARG A 311 22.14 -13.10 11.18
CA ARG A 311 22.26 -12.50 9.85
C ARG A 311 23.63 -11.84 9.73
N SER A 312 24.68 -12.66 9.60
CA SER A 312 26.10 -12.28 9.55
C SER A 312 26.53 -11.45 8.31
N GLN A 313 25.59 -10.85 7.59
CA GLN A 313 25.83 -10.10 6.35
C GLN A 313 25.03 -8.80 6.27
N TRP A 314 24.51 -8.32 7.39
CA TRP A 314 23.83 -7.03 7.45
C TRP A 314 24.86 -5.89 7.43
N ARG A 315 24.60 -4.85 6.62
CA ARG A 315 25.37 -3.61 6.66
C ARG A 315 24.88 -2.77 7.83
N GLU A 316 25.70 -2.66 8.85
CA GLU A 316 25.51 -1.69 9.92
C GLU A 316 25.94 -0.29 9.43
N PRO A 317 25.15 0.77 9.68
CA PRO A 317 25.56 2.13 9.33
C PRO A 317 26.81 2.54 10.11
N THR A 318 27.69 3.30 9.47
CA THR A 318 28.97 3.70 10.03
C THR A 318 28.75 4.71 11.16
N ARG A 319 29.22 4.39 12.37
CA ARG A 319 29.17 5.30 13.52
C ARG A 319 30.32 6.31 13.45
N THR A 320 29.99 7.60 13.38
CA THR A 320 30.95 8.69 13.48
C THR A 320 31.43 8.86 14.94
N PRO A 321 32.60 9.50 15.18
CA PRO A 321 33.09 9.74 16.54
C PRO A 321 32.11 10.52 17.43
N ASP A 322 31.22 11.32 16.83
CA ASP A 322 30.18 12.09 17.52
C ASP A 322 28.92 11.26 17.87
N GLY A 323 28.93 9.94 17.61
CA GLY A 323 27.79 9.06 17.87
C GLY A 323 26.65 9.22 16.86
N LEU A 324 26.95 9.70 15.65
CA LEU A 324 25.99 9.90 14.57
C LEU A 324 26.19 8.87 13.45
N CYS A 325 25.18 8.72 12.60
CA CYS A 325 25.26 7.93 11.36
C CYS A 325 24.64 8.71 10.20
N SER A 326 25.07 8.38 8.98
CA SER A 326 24.51 9.00 7.77
C SER A 326 23.04 8.63 7.57
N LEU A 327 22.18 9.61 7.28
CA LEU A 327 20.79 9.36 6.89
C LEU A 327 20.70 8.47 5.65
N TYR A 328 21.65 8.60 4.71
CA TYR A 328 21.72 7.76 3.52
C TYR A 328 21.96 6.29 3.90
N GLU A 329 22.97 6.03 4.74
CA GLU A 329 23.26 4.66 5.19
C GLU A 329 22.11 4.10 6.02
N ALA A 330 21.55 4.88 6.95
CA ALA A 330 20.39 4.49 7.76
C ALA A 330 19.16 4.15 6.89
N ALA A 331 18.90 4.93 5.85
CA ALA A 331 17.82 4.68 4.89
C ALA A 331 18.02 3.37 4.13
N LEU A 332 19.23 3.10 3.63
CA LEU A 332 19.55 1.84 2.97
C LEU A 332 19.44 0.65 3.92
N CYS A 333 19.95 0.78 5.15
CA CYS A 333 19.88 -0.28 6.16
C CYS A 333 18.43 -0.64 6.50
N LEU A 334 17.57 0.38 6.69
CA LEU A 334 16.16 0.16 6.96
C LEU A 334 15.44 -0.43 5.73
N PHE A 335 15.78 0.02 4.52
CA PHE A 335 15.19 -0.51 3.29
C PHE A 335 15.53 -1.99 3.10
N GLU A 336 16.80 -2.37 3.25
CA GLU A 336 17.23 -3.78 3.19
C GLU A 336 16.45 -4.62 4.22
N GLU A 337 16.33 -4.18 5.47
CA GLU A 337 15.61 -4.90 6.53
C GLU A 337 14.11 -5.10 6.25
N VAL A 338 13.50 -4.15 5.56
CA VAL A 338 12.05 -4.16 5.29
C VAL A 338 11.70 -4.90 4.00
N THR A 339 12.68 -5.09 3.10
CA THR A 339 12.53 -5.87 1.85
C THR A 339 12.83 -7.36 1.99
N LEU A 340 13.48 -7.78 3.08
CA LEU A 340 13.92 -9.15 3.35
C LEU A 340 12.96 -9.97 4.23
#